data_AF-A0A3M8DLH3-F1
#
_entry.id   AF-A0A3M8DLH3-F1
#
_cell.length_a   1.000
_cell.length_b   1.000
_cell.length_c   1.000
_cell.angle_alpha   90.00
_cell.angle_beta   90.00
_cell.angle_gamma   90.00
#
_symmetry.space_group_name_H-M   'P 1'
#
loop_
_entity.id
_entity.type
_entity.pdbx_description
1 polymer ?
#
loop_
_entity_poly.entity_id
_entity_poly.type
_entity_poly.pdbx_seq_one_letter_code
_entity_poly.pdbx_strand_id
1 'polypeptide(L)'
;MSRPFEAFVSPLNWQQLSLLLDTVQYFEDAPKWLSIPSEAGASVPVPMTSETLRAMLTCTNEDDAFTRVPFSIDWEEKEEEEGKGVLLVVLPTGESIRQETVLSEFSPV
;
A
#
# COMPACT_ATOMS: atom_id res chain seq x y z
N MET A 1 -15.81 14.51 -2.29
CA MET A 1 -15.64 13.50 -1.24
C MET A 1 -14.39 12.73 -1.60
N SER A 2 -13.35 12.92 -0.79
CA SER A 2 -11.96 12.91 -1.26
C SER A 2 -11.31 11.57 -1.00
N ARG A 3 -11.78 10.55 -1.71
CA ARG A 3 -11.04 9.31 -1.91
C ARG A 3 -9.63 9.66 -2.44
N PRO A 4 -8.55 9.18 -1.80
CA PRO A 4 -7.19 9.61 -2.15
C PRO A 4 -6.69 9.06 -3.49
N PHE A 5 -7.21 7.91 -3.93
CA PHE A 5 -6.89 7.26 -5.20
C PHE A 5 -7.99 6.26 -5.57
N GLU A 6 -8.28 6.03 -6.85
CA GLU A 6 -9.24 5.00 -7.32
C GLU A 6 -8.74 3.56 -7.11
N ALA A 7 -9.63 2.57 -7.13
CA ALA A 7 -9.25 1.18 -6.86
C ALA A 7 -8.40 0.66 -8.01
N PHE A 8 -7.29 -0.01 -7.69
CA PHE A 8 -6.35 -0.44 -8.70
C PHE A 8 -5.62 -1.72 -8.31
N VAL A 9 -5.07 -2.41 -9.31
CA VAL A 9 -4.19 -3.55 -9.11
C VAL A 9 -2.75 -3.09 -9.29
N SER A 10 -1.89 -3.48 -8.36
CA SER A 10 -0.46 -3.21 -8.39
C SER A 10 0.31 -4.53 -8.54
N PRO A 11 0.97 -4.78 -9.69
CA PRO A 11 1.84 -5.93 -9.86
C PRO A 11 3.22 -5.63 -9.23
N LEU A 12 3.43 -6.10 -8.00
CA LEU A 12 4.66 -5.86 -7.25
C LEU A 12 5.46 -7.15 -7.10
N ASN A 13 6.79 -7.03 -7.14
CA ASN A 13 7.69 -8.12 -6.81
C ASN A 13 8.33 -7.93 -5.43
N TRP A 14 9.01 -8.97 -4.94
CA TRP A 14 9.67 -8.95 -3.62
C TRP A 14 10.67 -7.79 -3.51
N GLN A 15 11.46 -7.54 -4.56
CA GLN A 15 12.46 -6.46 -4.55
C GLN A 15 11.81 -5.07 -4.37
N GLN A 16 10.71 -4.82 -5.07
CA GLN A 16 9.95 -3.58 -4.96
C GLN A 16 9.33 -3.42 -3.56
N LEU A 17 8.72 -4.47 -3.03
CA LEU A 17 8.14 -4.46 -1.69
C LEU A 17 9.21 -4.26 -0.60
N SER A 18 10.36 -4.91 -0.73
CA SER A 18 11.48 -4.73 0.19
C SER A 18 11.98 -3.28 0.20
N LEU A 19 12.13 -2.66 -0.97
CA LEU A 19 12.57 -1.26 -1.08
C LEU A 19 11.54 -0.30 -0.48
N LEU A 20 10.25 -0.52 -0.74
CA LEU A 20 9.17 0.26 -0.15
C LEU A 20 9.16 0.10 1.37
N LEU A 21 9.37 -1.12 1.86
CA LEU A 21 9.41 -1.41 3.29
C LEU A 21 10.59 -0.70 3.98
N ASP A 22 11.78 -0.73 3.39
CA ASP A 22 12.95 0.00 3.88
C ASP A 22 12.68 1.51 3.93
N THR A 23 11.98 2.04 2.92
CA THR A 23 11.60 3.45 2.87
C THR A 23 10.64 3.82 3.99
N VAL A 24 9.61 3.01 4.24
CA VAL A 24 8.66 3.28 5.33
C VAL A 24 9.34 3.17 6.70
N GLN A 25 10.21 2.18 6.90
CA GLN A 25 10.98 2.05 8.14
C GLN A 25 11.90 3.25 8.38
N TYR A 26 12.48 3.81 7.32
CA TYR A 26 13.29 5.04 7.44
C TYR A 26 12.46 6.25 7.90
N PHE A 27 11.18 6.31 7.54
CA PHE A 27 10.25 7.39 7.89
C PHE A 27 9.23 6.97 8.96
N GLU A 28 9.58 6.06 9.88
CA GLU A 28 8.66 5.52 10.89
C GLU A 28 8.04 6.62 11.78
N ASP A 29 8.81 7.68 12.09
CA ASP A 29 8.35 8.83 12.88
C ASP A 29 7.44 9.80 12.10
N ALA A 30 7.36 9.69 10.77
CA ALA A 30 6.60 10.60 9.91
C ALA A 30 6.10 9.87 8.64
N PRO A 31 4.94 9.18 8.71
CA PRO A 31 4.41 8.39 7.61
C PRO A 31 4.31 9.16 6.30
N LYS A 32 4.61 8.45 5.21
CA LYS A 32 4.74 9.03 3.87
C LYS A 32 3.82 8.37 2.86
N TRP A 33 3.37 9.16 1.88
CA TRP A 33 2.65 8.63 0.73
C TRP A 33 3.60 7.85 -0.18
N LEU A 34 3.45 6.53 -0.24
CA LEU A 34 4.27 5.68 -1.08
C LEU A 34 3.79 5.71 -2.52
N SER A 35 4.74 5.77 -3.44
CA SER A 35 4.46 5.77 -4.88
C SER A 35 4.34 4.32 -5.36
N ILE A 36 3.11 3.83 -5.51
CA ILE A 36 2.81 2.44 -5.88
C ILE A 36 2.47 2.36 -7.37
N PRO A 37 3.19 1.56 -8.18
CA PRO A 37 2.89 1.39 -9.59
C PRO A 37 1.59 0.61 -9.79
N SER A 38 0.66 1.17 -10.56
CA SER A 38 -0.51 0.44 -11.07
C SER A 38 -0.14 -0.46 -12.24
N GLU A 39 -1.02 -1.42 -12.56
CA GLU A 39 -0.89 -2.27 -13.75
C GLU A 39 -0.80 -1.44 -15.06
N ALA A 40 -1.44 -0.27 -15.10
CA ALA A 40 -1.35 0.68 -16.20
C ALA A 40 -0.01 1.45 -16.27
N GLY A 41 0.90 1.23 -15.31
CA GLY A 41 2.20 1.90 -15.21
C GLY A 41 2.15 3.30 -14.58
N ALA A 42 0.97 3.80 -14.21
CA ALA A 42 0.84 5.05 -13.47
C ALA A 42 1.25 4.85 -12.00
N SER A 43 1.99 5.80 -11.43
CA SER A 43 2.34 5.77 -10.01
C SER A 43 1.25 6.42 -9.17
N VAL A 44 0.71 5.68 -8.22
CA VAL A 44 -0.40 6.10 -7.37
C VAL A 44 0.13 6.34 -5.96
N PRO A 45 -0.10 7.51 -5.35
CA PRO A 45 0.28 7.76 -3.97
C PRO A 45 -0.66 7.00 -3.03
N VAL A 46 -0.10 6.10 -2.21
CA VAL A 46 -0.87 5.28 -1.25
C VAL A 46 -0.28 5.41 0.16
N PRO A 47 -1.11 5.62 1.20
CA PRO A 47 -0.65 5.70 2.57
C PRO A 47 -0.50 4.29 3.15
N MET A 48 0.66 3.67 2.98
CA MET A 48 0.94 2.30 3.49
C MET A 48 1.86 2.35 4.71
N THR A 49 1.58 1.48 5.69
CA THR A 49 2.46 1.25 6.84
C THR A 49 3.44 0.10 6.59
N SER A 50 4.45 0.01 7.44
CA SER A 50 5.43 -1.08 7.43
C SER A 50 4.76 -2.43 7.66
N GLU A 51 3.71 -2.48 8.50
CA GLU A 51 2.92 -3.69 8.76
C GLU A 51 2.23 -4.21 7.50
N THR A 52 1.55 -3.34 6.74
CA THR A 52 0.89 -3.68 5.49
C THR A 52 1.90 -4.20 4.46
N LEU A 53 3.03 -3.52 4.30
CA LEU A 53 4.08 -3.94 3.38
C LEU A 53 4.74 -5.28 3.79
N ARG A 54 4.96 -5.51 5.09
CA ARG A 54 5.46 -6.80 5.59
C ARG A 54 4.49 -7.92 5.24
N ALA A 55 3.20 -7.71 5.45
CA ALA A 55 2.19 -8.70 5.11
C ALA A 55 2.15 -8.98 3.59
N MET A 56 2.23 -7.94 2.73
CA MET A 56 2.37 -8.13 1.28
C MET A 56 3.64 -8.90 0.91
N LEU A 57 4.77 -8.61 1.57
CA LEU A 57 6.05 -9.26 1.32
C LEU A 57 5.99 -10.77 1.61
N THR A 58 5.22 -11.20 2.63
CA THR A 58 5.02 -12.64 2.92
C THR A 58 4.33 -13.41 1.79
N CYS A 59 3.63 -12.72 0.88
CA CYS A 59 3.03 -13.32 -0.30
C CYS A 59 3.98 -13.42 -1.50
N THR A 60 5.22 -12.92 -1.35
CA THR A 60 6.26 -12.96 -2.38
C THR A 60 7.42 -13.84 -1.93
N ASN A 61 8.26 -14.24 -2.88
CA ASN A 61 9.41 -15.09 -2.61
C ASN A 61 10.72 -14.34 -2.87
N GLU A 62 11.63 -14.34 -1.90
CA GLU A 62 12.96 -13.75 -2.03
C GLU A 62 13.82 -14.50 -3.07
N ASP A 63 13.71 -15.83 -3.13
CA ASP A 63 14.44 -16.66 -4.11
C ASP A 63 13.99 -16.39 -5.56
N ASP A 64 12.79 -15.83 -5.72
CA ASP A 64 12.22 -15.40 -7.00
C ASP A 64 11.82 -13.93 -6.96
N ALA A 65 12.80 -13.09 -6.62
CA ALA A 65 12.59 -11.68 -6.29
C ALA A 65 11.97 -10.81 -7.38
N PHE A 66 11.94 -11.29 -8.63
CA PHE A 66 11.44 -10.56 -9.80
C PHE A 66 10.03 -10.95 -10.21
N THR A 67 9.50 -12.07 -9.71
CA THR A 67 8.14 -12.50 -10.00
C THR A 67 7.15 -11.49 -9.45
N ARG A 68 6.28 -11.00 -10.35
CA ARG A 68 5.27 -9.99 -10.02
C ARG A 68 4.01 -10.69 -9.53
N VAL A 69 3.55 -10.24 -8.38
CA VAL A 69 2.36 -10.70 -7.70
C VAL A 69 1.32 -9.57 -7.75
N PRO A 70 0.07 -9.84 -8.16
CA PRO A 70 -0.97 -8.83 -8.19
C PRO A 70 -1.53 -8.59 -6.79
N PHE A 71 -1.52 -7.33 -6.36
CA PHE A 71 -2.19 -6.87 -5.13
C PHE A 71 -3.29 -5.89 -5.51
N SER A 72 -4.52 -6.15 -5.05
CA SER A 72 -5.61 -5.18 -5.26
C SER A 72 -5.64 -4.20 -4.11
N ILE A 73 -5.61 -2.91 -4.43
CA ILE A 73 -5.55 -1.83 -3.45
C ILE A 73 -6.81 -0.97 -3.61
N ASP A 74 -7.51 -0.77 -2.50
CA ASP A 74 -8.76 -0.02 -2.45
C ASP A 74 -8.80 0.88 -1.20
N TRP A 75 -9.72 1.82 -1.19
CA TRP A 75 -9.94 2.75 -0.08
C TRP A 75 -11.42 2.77 0.31
N GLU A 76 -11.69 2.42 1.56
CA GLU A 76 -13.01 2.54 2.16
C GLU A 76 -13.05 3.80 3.03
N GLU A 77 -13.93 4.76 2.70
CA GLU A 77 -14.18 5.93 3.54
C GLU A 77 -14.92 5.53 4.82
N LYS A 78 -14.57 6.12 5.97
CA LYS A 78 -15.41 6.03 7.18
C LYS A 78 -16.41 7.20 7.14
N GLU A 79 -17.70 6.89 7.14
CA GLU A 79 -18.80 7.86 6.92
C GLU A 79 -18.80 9.07 7.89
N GLU A 80 -18.16 8.95 9.06
CA GLU A 80 -18.27 9.94 10.14
C GLU A 80 -17.05 10.87 10.29
N GLU A 81 -15.93 10.63 9.59
CA GLU A 81 -14.70 11.42 9.80
C GLU A 81 -13.96 11.75 8.48
N GLU A 82 -14.00 13.02 8.08
CA GLU A 82 -13.24 13.52 6.92
C GLU A 82 -11.74 13.23 7.08
N GLY A 83 -11.14 12.65 6.04
CA GLY A 83 -9.71 12.34 6.03
C GLY A 83 -9.35 11.07 6.83
N LYS A 84 -10.32 10.29 7.29
CA LYS A 84 -10.09 8.95 7.84
C LYS A 84 -10.76 7.88 6.99
N GLY A 85 -10.12 6.74 6.90
CA GLY A 85 -10.64 5.60 6.18
C GLY A 85 -9.84 4.35 6.44
N VAL A 86 -10.11 3.33 5.64
CA VAL A 86 -9.43 2.06 5.69
C VAL A 86 -8.79 1.82 4.33
N LEU A 87 -7.46 1.72 4.32
CA LEU A 87 -6.74 1.16 3.19
C LEU A 87 -7.00 -0.36 3.19
N LEU A 88 -7.58 -0.84 2.11
CA LEU A 88 -7.83 -2.26 1.90
C LEU A 88 -6.81 -2.78 0.89
N VAL A 89 -6.06 -3.81 1.27
CA VAL A 89 -5.16 -4.53 0.35
C VAL A 89 -5.58 -5.98 0.29
N VAL A 90 -6.01 -6.45 -0.88
CA VAL A 90 -6.32 -7.85 -1.12
C VAL A 90 -5.06 -8.55 -1.63
N LEU A 91 -4.64 -9.54 -0.85
CA LEU A 91 -3.51 -10.40 -1.13
C LEU A 91 -3.84 -11.39 -2.24
N PRO A 92 -2.84 -11.92 -2.98
CA PRO A 92 -3.05 -12.97 -3.97
C PRO A 92 -3.64 -14.26 -3.37
N THR A 93 -3.51 -14.45 -2.06
CA THR A 93 -4.10 -15.57 -1.30
C THR A 93 -5.62 -15.45 -1.15
N GLY A 94 -6.19 -14.29 -1.46
CA GLY A 94 -7.59 -13.94 -1.22
C GLY A 94 -7.86 -13.34 0.16
N GLU A 95 -6.85 -13.28 1.03
CA GLU A 95 -6.93 -12.57 2.31
C GLU A 95 -6.90 -11.06 2.11
N SER A 96 -7.48 -10.30 3.03
CA SER A 96 -7.49 -8.85 2.99
C SER A 96 -6.85 -8.24 4.23
N ILE A 97 -5.93 -7.30 3.99
CA ILE A 97 -5.34 -6.44 5.02
C ILE A 97 -6.18 -5.18 5.09
N ARG A 98 -6.58 -4.82 6.30
CA ARG A 98 -7.34 -3.59 6.59
C ARG A 98 -6.48 -2.70 7.47
N GLN A 99 -6.01 -1.60 6.91
CA GLN A 99 -5.19 -0.62 7.61
C GLN A 99 -6.01 0.64 7.87
N GLU A 100 -6.37 0.88 9.13
CA GLU A 100 -6.97 2.15 9.52
C GLU A 100 -5.98 3.28 9.28
N THR A 101 -6.42 4.32 8.59
CA THR A 101 -5.53 5.36 8.08
C THR A 101 -6.14 6.74 8.26
N VAL A 102 -5.35 7.65 8.82
CA VAL A 102 -5.67 9.07 8.93
C VAL A 102 -4.82 9.83 7.92
N LEU A 103 -5.43 10.35 6.85
CA LEU A 103 -4.72 10.98 5.74
C LEU A 103 -3.88 12.20 6.17
N SER A 104 -4.30 12.91 7.22
CA SER A 104 -3.55 14.06 7.75
C SER A 104 -2.23 13.69 8.44
N GLU A 105 -2.05 12.42 8.81
CA GLU A 105 -0.78 11.92 9.39
C GLU A 105 0.26 11.62 8.31
N PHE A 106 -0.19 11.44 7.06
CA PHE A 106 0.69 11.13 5.94
C PHE A 106 1.08 12.39 5.19
N SER A 107 2.40 12.61 5.06
CA SER A 107 2.95 13.73 4.29
C SER A 107 3.48 13.25 2.93
N PRO A 108 3.36 14.05 1.85
CA PRO A 108 3.91 13.67 0.56
C PRO A 108 5.43 13.44 0.68
N VAL A 109 5.95 12.48 -0.09
CA VAL A 109 7.40 12.25 -0.28
C VAL A 109 7.94 13.31 -1.22
#